data_AF-A0A2R7ITQ7-F1
#
_entry.id   AF-A0A2R7ITQ7-F1
#
_cell.length_a   1.000
_cell.length_b   1.000
_cell.length_c   1.000
_cell.angle_alpha   90.00
_cell.angle_beta   90.00
_cell.angle_gamma   90.00
#
_symmetry.space_group_name_H-M   'P 1'
#
loop_
_entity.id
_entity.type
_entity.pdbx_description
1 polymer ?
#
loop_
_entity_poly.entity_id
_entity_poly.type
_entity_poly.pdbx_seq_one_letter_code
_entity_poly.pdbx_strand_id
1 'polypeptide(L)'
;MLTKPSGDPSGLGGKRLTELFAAQQRFIGAMAGATAPVFSETWTSDRDLGAPDRRVLEVAVLLTRRQLNELATQTEYLLRIARNGQTESSTFFDLLQMVSAATSQDPRRFGGDSARMGALLPTFLELLPYRSEVLELTAKEWRDMQAQKQAYFIGRLQQKLQGYRRTEADQRQWVALGSNDAGEALALVRLEDLP
;
A
#
# COMPACT_ATOMS: atom_id res chain seq x y z
N MET A 1 -14.05 15.51 -2.89
CA MET A 1 -14.56 14.47 -1.97
C MET A 1 -14.97 13.28 -2.80
N LEU A 2 -14.13 12.24 -2.90
CA LEU A 2 -14.48 10.98 -3.55
C LEU A 2 -14.90 10.00 -2.45
N THR A 3 -16.15 9.56 -2.50
CA THR A 3 -16.71 8.57 -1.59
C THR A 3 -16.31 7.16 -2.04
N LYS A 4 -15.89 6.35 -1.06
CA LYS A 4 -15.43 4.97 -1.17
C LYS A 4 -16.52 4.06 -1.79
N PRO A 5 -16.27 3.37 -2.92
CA PRO A 5 -17.09 2.25 -3.32
C PRO A 5 -16.65 1.01 -2.54
N SER A 6 -17.51 0.54 -1.64
CA SER A 6 -17.39 -0.77 -0.99
C SER A 6 -17.88 -1.84 -1.98
N GLY A 7 -16.97 -2.51 -2.69
CA GLY A 7 -17.35 -3.61 -3.56
C GLY A 7 -16.15 -4.35 -4.12
N ASP A 8 -16.28 -5.67 -4.20
CA ASP A 8 -15.39 -6.57 -4.92
C ASP A 8 -15.04 -6.00 -6.32
N PRO A 9 -13.74 -5.82 -6.65
CA PRO A 9 -13.32 -5.28 -7.96
C PRO A 9 -13.78 -6.15 -9.13
N SER A 10 -14.12 -7.42 -8.87
CA SER A 10 -14.67 -8.39 -9.82
C SER A 10 -16.18 -8.21 -10.05
N GLY A 11 -16.86 -7.48 -9.15
CA GLY A 11 -18.31 -7.28 -9.18
C GLY A 11 -18.75 -6.19 -10.15
N LEU A 12 -20.05 -6.19 -10.47
CA LEU A 12 -20.71 -5.21 -11.36
C LEU A 12 -20.44 -3.74 -10.98
N GLY A 13 -20.10 -3.45 -9.71
CA GLY A 13 -19.72 -2.12 -9.24
C GLY A 13 -18.34 -1.65 -9.74
N GLY A 14 -17.33 -2.53 -9.73
CA GLY A 14 -15.98 -2.21 -10.21
C GLY A 14 -15.96 -1.90 -11.70
N LYS A 15 -16.67 -2.71 -12.50
CA LYS A 15 -16.78 -2.50 -13.95
C LYS A 15 -17.41 -1.15 -14.32
N ARG A 16 -18.44 -0.73 -13.58
CA ARG A 16 -19.10 0.57 -13.80
C ARG A 16 -18.19 1.76 -13.50
N LEU A 17 -17.33 1.65 -12.49
CA LEU A 17 -16.38 2.72 -12.14
C LEU A 17 -15.31 2.91 -13.22
N THR A 18 -14.78 1.81 -13.75
CA THR A 18 -13.79 1.84 -14.83
C THR A 18 -14.36 2.52 -16.09
N GLU A 19 -15.60 2.18 -16.48
CA GLU A 19 -16.28 2.83 -17.61
C GLU A 19 -16.48 4.33 -17.38
N LEU A 20 -16.87 4.72 -16.17
CA LEU A 20 -17.09 6.13 -15.83
C LEU A 20 -15.79 6.94 -15.88
N PHE A 21 -14.70 6.37 -15.35
CA PHE A 21 -13.37 6.96 -15.41
C PHE A 21 -12.85 7.05 -16.85
N ALA A 22 -13.04 6.00 -17.65
CA ALA A 22 -12.67 5.99 -19.06
C ALA A 22 -13.44 7.07 -19.86
N ALA A 23 -14.75 7.23 -19.60
CA ALA A 23 -15.55 8.29 -20.21
C ALA A 23 -15.05 9.68 -19.81
N GLN A 24 -14.71 9.89 -18.53
CA GLN A 24 -14.13 11.14 -18.04
C GLN A 24 -12.78 11.44 -18.72
N GLN A 25 -11.90 10.46 -18.85
CA GLN A 25 -10.61 10.63 -19.53
C GLN A 25 -10.79 11.00 -21.01
N ARG A 26 -11.73 10.34 -21.72
CA ARG A 26 -12.09 10.70 -23.09
C ARG A 26 -12.59 12.13 -23.21
N PHE A 27 -13.45 12.56 -22.28
CA PHE A 27 -13.98 13.92 -22.25
C PHE A 27 -12.88 14.96 -22.01
N ILE A 28 -12.02 14.75 -21.01
CA ILE A 28 -10.88 15.64 -20.72
C ILE A 28 -9.90 15.67 -21.88
N GLY A 29 -9.56 14.52 -22.45
CA GLY A 29 -8.70 14.41 -23.63
C GLY A 29 -9.26 15.21 -24.80
N ALA A 30 -10.55 15.03 -25.12
CA ALA A 30 -11.21 15.78 -26.18
C ALA A 30 -11.16 17.30 -25.96
N MET A 31 -11.41 17.77 -24.72
CA MET A 31 -11.28 19.20 -24.39
C MET A 31 -9.85 19.72 -24.52
N ALA A 32 -8.84 18.89 -24.24
CA ALA A 32 -7.43 19.24 -24.34
C ALA A 32 -6.82 19.00 -25.74
N GLY A 33 -7.62 18.56 -26.73
CA GLY A 33 -7.13 18.18 -28.06
C GLY A 33 -6.23 16.93 -28.07
N ALA A 34 -6.30 16.10 -27.03
CA ALA A 34 -5.53 14.88 -26.86
C ALA A 34 -6.42 13.64 -27.00
N THR A 35 -5.85 12.52 -27.46
CA THR A 35 -6.55 11.24 -27.49
C THR A 35 -6.38 10.54 -26.15
N ALA A 36 -7.49 10.20 -25.50
CA ALA A 36 -7.45 9.46 -24.24
C ALA A 36 -6.96 8.01 -24.46
N PRO A 37 -6.24 7.43 -23.48
CA PRO A 37 -5.81 6.04 -23.53
C PRO A 37 -6.99 5.06 -23.66
N VAL A 38 -6.76 3.93 -24.32
CA VAL A 38 -7.73 2.83 -24.38
C VAL A 38 -7.65 2.03 -23.09
N PHE A 39 -8.81 1.82 -22.45
CA PHE A 39 -8.94 0.91 -21.31
C PHE A 39 -9.29 -0.48 -21.84
N SER A 40 -8.47 -1.49 -21.52
CA SER A 40 -8.69 -2.88 -21.93
C SER A 40 -8.54 -3.84 -20.75
N GLU A 41 -9.46 -4.80 -20.64
CA GLU A 41 -9.34 -5.94 -19.73
C GLU A 41 -8.63 -7.08 -20.49
N THR A 42 -7.50 -7.55 -19.97
CA THR A 42 -6.72 -8.64 -20.59
C THR A 42 -6.28 -9.63 -19.54
N TRP A 43 -6.05 -10.88 -19.96
CA TRP A 43 -5.51 -11.94 -19.11
C TRP A 43 -4.03 -12.11 -19.41
N THR A 44 -3.21 -12.19 -18.37
CA THR A 44 -1.77 -12.45 -18.49
C THR A 44 -1.35 -13.55 -17.50
N SER A 45 -0.32 -14.31 -17.85
CA SER A 45 0.26 -15.31 -16.95
C SER A 45 1.41 -14.70 -16.16
N ASP A 46 1.53 -15.06 -14.89
CA ASP A 46 2.67 -14.64 -14.07
C ASP A 46 3.94 -15.47 -14.33
N ARG A 47 3.81 -16.58 -15.07
CA ARG A 47 4.88 -17.50 -15.44
C ARG A 47 5.14 -17.54 -16.94
N ASP A 48 6.37 -17.84 -17.30
CA ASP A 48 6.72 -18.16 -18.68
C ASP A 48 6.05 -19.49 -19.07
N LEU A 49 5.32 -19.49 -20.19
CA LEU A 49 4.62 -20.67 -20.69
C LEU A 49 5.60 -21.75 -21.18
N GLY A 50 6.80 -21.37 -21.61
CA GLY A 50 7.86 -22.29 -22.03
C GLY A 50 8.78 -22.74 -20.89
N ALA A 51 8.84 -21.98 -19.80
CA ALA A 51 9.66 -22.25 -18.62
C ALA A 51 8.88 -21.90 -17.32
N PRO A 52 7.98 -22.78 -16.84
CA PRO A 52 7.05 -22.45 -15.74
C PRO A 52 7.74 -22.09 -14.40
N ASP A 53 9.00 -22.48 -14.23
CA ASP A 53 9.83 -22.11 -13.10
C ASP A 53 10.19 -20.62 -13.07
N ARG A 54 10.14 -19.93 -14.23
CA ARG A 54 10.44 -18.51 -14.38
C ARG A 54 9.20 -17.63 -14.18
N ARG A 55 9.27 -16.73 -13.20
CA ARG A 55 8.29 -15.63 -13.03
C ARG A 55 8.63 -14.50 -14.01
N VAL A 56 7.66 -14.06 -14.80
CA VAL A 56 7.83 -13.03 -15.85
C VAL A 56 6.95 -11.79 -15.66
N LEU A 57 6.02 -11.84 -14.70
CA LEU A 57 5.16 -10.71 -14.35
C LEU A 57 5.51 -10.16 -12.97
N GLU A 58 5.66 -8.85 -12.90
CA GLU A 58 5.87 -8.08 -11.68
C GLU A 58 4.70 -7.12 -11.46
N VAL A 59 4.15 -7.14 -10.24
CA VAL A 59 3.06 -6.25 -9.85
C VAL A 59 3.65 -5.10 -9.03
N ALA A 60 3.36 -3.87 -9.45
CA ALA A 60 3.82 -2.67 -8.78
C ALA A 60 2.68 -1.67 -8.60
N VAL A 61 2.83 -0.81 -7.59
CA VAL A 61 1.95 0.30 -7.29
C VAL A 61 2.67 1.60 -7.64
N LEU A 62 1.95 2.54 -8.25
CA LEU A 62 2.43 3.90 -8.46
C LEU A 62 2.26 4.69 -7.17
N LEU A 63 3.38 5.13 -6.59
CA LEU A 63 3.39 5.97 -5.40
C LEU A 63 4.08 7.30 -5.69
N THR A 64 3.56 8.37 -5.09
CA THR A 64 4.26 9.66 -5.06
C THR A 64 5.41 9.62 -4.07
N ARG A 65 6.38 10.51 -4.26
CA ARG A 65 7.51 10.63 -3.31
C ARG A 65 7.04 10.96 -1.91
N ARG A 66 5.99 11.77 -1.78
CA ARG A 66 5.37 12.08 -0.49
C ARG A 66 4.77 10.83 0.16
N GLN A 67 4.03 10.04 -0.60
CA GLN A 67 3.43 8.78 -0.12
C GLN A 67 4.49 7.77 0.35
N LEU A 68 5.60 7.65 -0.40
CA LEU A 68 6.70 6.76 0.01
C LEU A 68 7.42 7.25 1.28
N ASN A 69 7.59 8.56 1.43
CA ASN A 69 8.18 9.14 2.64
C ASN A 69 7.27 8.95 3.86
N GLU A 70 5.97 9.16 3.70
CA GLU A 70 4.97 8.88 4.75
C GLU A 70 5.05 7.41 5.20
N LEU A 71 5.11 6.48 4.24
CA LEU A 71 5.28 5.06 4.49
C LEU A 71 6.55 4.74 5.28
N ALA A 72 7.68 5.36 4.91
CA ALA A 72 8.95 5.21 5.60
C ALA A 72 8.88 5.73 7.04
N THR A 73 8.28 6.91 7.24
CA THR A 73 8.12 7.54 8.56
C THR A 73 7.27 6.68 9.49
N GLN A 74 6.15 6.15 9.01
CA GLN A 74 5.28 5.28 9.79
C GLN A 74 5.94 3.92 10.09
N THR A 75 6.67 3.35 9.11
CA THR A 75 7.43 2.11 9.32
C THR A 75 8.53 2.30 10.36
N GLU A 76 9.22 3.44 10.35
CA GLU A 76 10.23 3.78 11.37
C GLU A 76 9.61 3.94 12.76
N TYR A 77 8.43 4.57 12.85
CA TYR A 77 7.67 4.66 14.09
C TYR A 77 7.30 3.28 14.65
N LEU A 78 6.75 2.40 13.80
CA LEU A 78 6.44 1.01 14.15
C LEU A 78 7.67 0.25 14.62
N LEU A 79 8.79 0.38 13.89
CA LEU A 79 10.06 -0.27 14.24
C LEU A 79 10.58 0.18 15.60
N ARG A 80 10.52 1.49 15.89
CA ARG A 80 10.94 2.05 17.18
C ARG A 80 10.12 1.44 18.31
N ILE A 81 8.81 1.33 18.15
CA ILE A 81 7.94 0.79 19.19
C ILE A 81 8.15 -0.71 19.35
N ALA A 82 8.27 -1.47 18.25
CA ALA A 82 8.53 -2.90 18.30
C ALA A 82 9.84 -3.24 19.03
N ARG A 83 10.89 -2.43 18.83
CA ARG A 83 12.17 -2.56 19.56
C ARG A 83 12.05 -2.22 21.05
N ASN A 84 11.15 -1.30 21.40
CA ASN A 84 10.90 -0.87 22.77
C ASN A 84 9.86 -1.74 23.49
N GLY A 85 9.38 -2.82 22.87
CA GLY A 85 8.26 -3.65 23.35
C GLY A 85 8.44 -4.35 24.71
N GLN A 86 9.61 -4.24 25.36
CA GLN A 86 9.78 -4.63 26.76
C GLN A 86 9.46 -3.52 27.78
N THR A 87 9.37 -2.25 27.37
CA THR A 87 9.22 -1.10 28.28
C THR A 87 7.91 -0.33 28.09
N GLU A 88 7.34 -0.30 26.89
CA GLU A 88 6.06 0.39 26.60
C GLU A 88 5.03 -0.51 25.90
N SER A 89 4.60 -1.55 26.60
CA SER A 89 3.71 -2.57 26.07
C SER A 89 2.35 -2.01 25.62
N SER A 90 1.73 -1.09 26.36
CA SER A 90 0.41 -0.53 26.04
C SER A 90 0.38 0.24 24.72
N THR A 91 1.36 1.13 24.50
CA THR A 91 1.43 1.98 23.29
C THR A 91 1.63 1.14 22.03
N PHE A 92 2.42 0.06 22.12
CA PHE A 92 2.57 -0.89 21.01
C PHE A 92 1.29 -1.65 20.71
N PHE A 93 0.55 -2.08 21.73
CA PHE A 93 -0.68 -2.83 21.53
C PHE A 93 -1.80 -1.97 20.95
N ASP A 94 -1.93 -0.72 21.39
CA ASP A 94 -2.89 0.22 20.82
C ASP A 94 -2.60 0.44 19.33
N LEU A 95 -1.31 0.56 18.97
CA LEU A 95 -0.86 0.70 17.59
C LEU A 95 -1.13 -0.54 16.73
N LEU A 96 -0.78 -1.74 17.21
CA LEU A 96 -1.08 -2.98 16.50
C LEU A 96 -2.60 -3.19 16.32
N GLN A 97 -3.39 -2.89 17.35
CA GLN A 97 -4.85 -2.99 17.27
C GLN A 97 -5.43 -2.00 16.26
N MET A 98 -4.90 -0.78 16.19
CA MET A 98 -5.29 0.22 15.19
C MET A 98 -4.91 -0.19 13.77
N VAL A 99 -3.69 -0.68 13.54
CA VAL A 99 -3.24 -1.16 12.22
C VAL A 99 -4.07 -2.37 11.78
N SER A 100 -4.26 -3.36 12.65
CA SER A 100 -5.08 -4.55 12.38
C SER A 100 -6.54 -4.21 12.06
N ALA A 101 -7.11 -3.21 12.73
CA ALA A 101 -8.50 -2.79 12.49
C ALA A 101 -8.67 -2.11 11.13
N ALA A 102 -7.71 -1.29 10.72
CA ALA A 102 -7.73 -0.57 9.46
C ALA A 102 -7.42 -1.45 8.23
N THR A 103 -6.70 -2.56 8.42
CA THR A 103 -6.34 -3.51 7.37
C THR A 103 -7.33 -4.67 7.27
N SER A 104 -8.30 -4.74 8.20
CA SER A 104 -9.33 -5.77 8.22
C SER A 104 -10.30 -5.63 7.04
N GLN A 105 -10.84 -6.77 6.60
CA GLN A 105 -11.87 -6.83 5.54
C GLN A 105 -13.15 -6.05 5.89
N ASP A 106 -13.40 -5.78 7.17
CA ASP A 106 -14.53 -4.98 7.64
C ASP A 106 -14.08 -3.96 8.72
N PRO A 107 -13.51 -2.80 8.31
CA PRO A 107 -13.05 -1.78 9.25
C PRO A 107 -14.18 -1.21 10.12
N ARG A 108 -15.44 -1.36 9.70
CA ARG A 108 -16.63 -0.86 10.42
C ARG A 108 -17.04 -1.76 11.58
N ARG A 109 -16.57 -3.02 11.60
CA ARG A 109 -16.80 -3.96 12.70
C ARG A 109 -15.96 -3.64 13.94
N PHE A 110 -14.86 -2.93 13.77
CA PHE A 110 -14.02 -2.44 14.85
C PHE A 110 -14.43 -0.99 15.12
N GLY A 111 -15.29 -0.77 16.12
CA GLY A 111 -15.81 0.55 16.51
C GLY A 111 -14.77 1.51 17.11
N GLY A 112 -13.54 1.48 16.62
CA GLY A 112 -12.42 2.32 17.04
C GLY A 112 -12.35 3.66 16.32
N ASP A 113 -11.57 4.57 16.90
CA ASP A 113 -11.40 5.95 16.46
C ASP A 113 -10.73 6.04 15.07
N SER A 114 -11.56 6.00 14.01
CA SER A 114 -11.14 6.00 12.59
C SER A 114 -10.17 7.12 12.20
N ALA A 115 -10.23 8.26 12.90
CA ALA A 115 -9.28 9.35 12.72
C ALA A 115 -7.84 8.99 13.15
N ARG A 116 -7.67 8.18 14.20
CA ARG A 116 -6.35 7.70 14.64
C ARG A 116 -5.81 6.59 13.74
N MET A 117 -6.70 5.75 13.22
CA MET A 117 -6.36 4.69 12.26
C MET A 117 -5.81 5.25 10.94
N GLY A 118 -6.47 6.27 10.39
CA GLY A 118 -6.00 6.96 9.17
C GLY A 118 -4.72 7.78 9.36
N ALA A 119 -4.28 8.05 10.60
CA ALA A 119 -3.02 8.73 10.88
C ALA A 119 -1.81 7.79 10.88
N LEU A 120 -2.05 6.48 10.95
CA LEU A 120 -1.03 5.43 11.13
C LEU A 120 -0.85 4.54 9.90
N LEU A 121 -1.88 4.43 9.07
CA LEU A 121 -1.79 3.83 7.75
C LEU A 121 -2.05 4.90 6.71
N PRO A 122 -1.20 5.01 5.69
CA PRO A 122 -1.46 5.96 4.64
C PRO A 122 -2.75 5.56 3.94
N THR A 123 -3.65 6.52 3.75
CA THR A 123 -4.98 6.31 3.16
C THR A 123 -4.94 5.61 1.80
N PHE A 124 -3.84 5.71 1.06
CA PHE A 124 -3.67 5.02 -0.23
C PHE A 124 -3.53 3.50 -0.09
N LEU A 125 -3.06 2.98 1.05
CA LEU A 125 -2.95 1.54 1.29
C LEU A 125 -4.33 0.88 1.46
N GLU A 126 -5.33 1.61 1.94
CA GLU A 126 -6.72 1.11 2.04
C GLU A 126 -7.33 0.76 0.68
N LEU A 127 -6.78 1.31 -0.40
CA LEU A 127 -7.28 1.10 -1.77
C LEU A 127 -6.64 -0.11 -2.44
N LEU A 128 -5.57 -0.67 -1.86
CA LEU A 128 -4.87 -1.80 -2.45
C LEU A 128 -5.62 -3.10 -2.11
N PRO A 129 -5.98 -3.94 -3.11
CA PRO A 129 -6.58 -5.25 -2.87
C PRO A 129 -5.57 -6.28 -2.31
N TYR A 130 -4.43 -5.82 -1.78
CA TYR A 130 -3.34 -6.65 -1.30
C TYR A 130 -3.33 -6.70 0.23
N ARG A 131 -3.13 -7.91 0.77
CA ARG A 131 -2.93 -8.14 2.19
C ARG A 131 -1.45 -8.29 2.43
N SER A 132 -0.86 -7.37 3.18
CA SER A 132 0.48 -7.62 3.66
C SER A 132 0.47 -8.36 4.99
N GLU A 133 1.41 -9.29 5.13
CA GLU A 133 1.70 -10.01 6.37
C GLU A 133 2.07 -9.06 7.53
N VAL A 134 2.64 -7.89 7.28
CA VAL A 134 2.91 -6.90 8.35
C VAL A 134 1.62 -6.23 8.83
N LEU A 135 0.66 -6.07 7.92
CA LEU A 135 -0.65 -5.48 8.18
C LEU A 135 -1.62 -6.47 8.86
N GLU A 136 -1.36 -7.78 8.75
CA GLU A 136 -2.18 -8.84 9.36
C GLU A 136 -1.74 -9.23 10.78
N LEU A 137 -0.57 -8.77 11.25
CA LEU A 137 -0.07 -9.11 12.59
C LEU A 137 -0.95 -8.53 13.69
N THR A 138 -1.59 -9.39 14.46
CA THR A 138 -2.40 -8.99 15.63
C THR A 138 -1.59 -8.92 16.92
N ALA A 139 -2.09 -8.15 17.89
CA ALA A 139 -1.53 -8.07 19.25
C ALA A 139 -1.44 -9.43 19.96
N LYS A 140 -2.39 -10.33 19.70
CA LYS A 140 -2.39 -11.69 20.28
C LYS A 140 -1.29 -12.53 19.66
N GLU A 141 -1.17 -12.53 18.34
CA GLU A 141 -0.12 -13.26 17.63
C GLU A 141 1.26 -12.79 18.05
N TRP A 142 1.48 -11.48 18.17
CA TRP A 142 2.76 -10.94 18.66
C TRP A 142 3.14 -11.42 20.07
N ARG A 143 2.18 -11.48 21.00
CA ARG A 143 2.42 -11.97 22.38
C ARG A 143 2.74 -13.45 22.41
N ASP A 144 2.03 -14.21 21.58
CA ASP A 144 2.18 -15.66 21.52
C ASP A 144 3.42 -16.06 20.67
N MET A 145 4.04 -15.10 19.96
CA MET A 145 5.30 -15.29 19.24
C MET A 145 6.49 -15.43 20.19
N GLN A 146 7.33 -16.43 19.90
CA GLN A 146 8.63 -16.59 20.54
C GLN A 146 9.58 -15.44 20.17
N ALA A 147 10.52 -15.10 21.05
CA ALA A 147 11.47 -14.00 20.86
C ALA A 147 12.23 -14.05 19.51
N GLN A 148 12.54 -15.25 19.00
CA GLN A 148 13.16 -15.43 17.69
C GLN A 148 12.25 -14.95 16.54
N LYS A 149 10.94 -15.24 16.60
CA LYS A 149 9.96 -14.79 15.60
C LYS A 149 9.76 -13.27 15.67
N GLN A 150 9.75 -12.70 16.86
CA GLN A 150 9.70 -11.25 17.06
C GLN A 150 10.93 -10.55 16.46
N ALA A 151 12.13 -11.08 16.69
CA ALA A 151 13.37 -10.57 16.10
C ALA A 151 13.36 -10.66 14.56
N TYR A 152 12.86 -11.77 14.00
CA TYR A 152 12.70 -11.93 12.56
C TYR A 152 11.75 -10.88 11.96
N PHE A 153 10.60 -10.64 12.59
CA PHE A 153 9.65 -9.62 12.17
C PHE A 153 10.25 -8.21 12.21
N ILE A 154 10.94 -7.86 13.28
CA ILE A 154 11.67 -6.58 13.41
C ILE A 154 12.71 -6.43 12.30
N GLY A 155 13.45 -7.50 11.99
CA GLY A 155 14.43 -7.51 10.89
C GLY A 155 13.78 -7.23 9.53
N ARG A 156 12.62 -7.83 9.25
CA ARG A 156 11.86 -7.56 8.03
C ARG A 156 11.38 -6.12 7.93
N LEU A 157 10.81 -5.56 9.01
CA LEU A 157 10.40 -4.15 9.04
C LEU A 157 11.58 -3.22 8.74
N GLN A 158 12.74 -3.51 9.32
CA GLN A 158 13.96 -2.75 9.06
C GLN A 158 14.42 -2.87 7.61
N GLN A 159 14.34 -4.06 7.02
CA GLN A 159 14.69 -4.27 5.61
C GLN A 159 13.76 -3.48 4.68
N LYS A 160 12.44 -3.47 4.95
CA LYS A 160 11.48 -2.67 4.18
C LYS A 160 11.75 -1.17 4.30
N LEU A 161 11.99 -0.68 5.51
CA LEU A 161 12.36 0.73 5.74
C LEU A 161 13.62 1.14 4.95
N GLN A 162 14.65 0.28 4.92
CA GLN A 162 15.85 0.51 4.12
C GLN A 162 15.54 0.51 2.61
N GLY A 163 14.64 -0.38 2.16
CA GLY A 163 14.12 -0.39 0.80
C GLY A 163 13.49 0.93 0.41
N TYR A 164 12.55 1.44 1.22
CA TYR A 164 11.88 2.73 0.95
C TYR A 164 12.86 3.89 0.86
N ARG A 165 13.81 3.98 1.81
CA ARG A 165 14.84 5.02 1.82
C ARG A 165 15.76 4.93 0.59
N ARG A 166 16.06 3.72 0.12
CA ARG A 166 16.86 3.52 -1.11
C ARG A 166 16.11 4.01 -2.34
N THR A 167 14.83 3.66 -2.48
CA THR A 167 13.99 4.11 -3.61
C THR A 167 13.78 5.62 -3.58
N GLU A 168 13.60 6.21 -2.39
CA GLU A 168 13.47 7.66 -2.22
C GLU A 168 14.76 8.41 -2.60
N ALA A 169 15.93 7.82 -2.33
CA ALA A 169 17.22 8.40 -2.70
C ALA A 169 17.56 8.26 -4.20
N ASP A 170 17.03 7.24 -4.91
CA ASP A 170 17.29 7.05 -6.34
C ASP A 170 16.43 7.97 -7.20
N GLN A 171 16.97 9.14 -7.53
CA GLN A 171 16.32 10.17 -8.35
C GLN A 171 15.89 9.66 -9.73
N ARG A 172 16.50 8.58 -10.25
CA ARG A 172 16.19 8.06 -11.60
C ARG A 172 14.86 7.32 -11.67
N GLN A 173 14.32 6.88 -10.53
CA GLN A 173 13.04 6.19 -10.45
C GLN A 173 11.84 7.14 -10.52
N TRP A 174 12.07 8.44 -10.31
CA TRP A 174 11.02 9.44 -10.14
C TRP A 174 10.69 10.14 -11.44
N VAL A 175 9.43 10.01 -11.88
CA VAL A 175 8.91 10.65 -13.09
C VAL A 175 7.86 11.68 -12.70
N ALA A 176 8.06 12.93 -13.12
CA ALA A 176 7.09 13.99 -12.93
C ALA A 176 5.97 13.90 -13.99
N LEU A 177 4.74 13.64 -13.56
CA LEU A 177 3.56 13.66 -14.44
C LEU A 177 2.76 14.93 -14.19
N GLY A 178 2.92 15.94 -15.04
CA GLY A 178 2.08 17.15 -15.07
C GLY A 178 2.28 18.16 -13.92
N SER A 179 3.05 17.83 -12.88
CA SER A 179 3.42 18.73 -11.78
C SER A 179 4.93 18.94 -11.74
N ASN A 180 5.36 20.17 -11.42
CA ASN A 180 6.76 20.49 -11.12
C ASN A 180 7.12 20.27 -9.64
N ASP A 181 6.16 19.83 -8.81
CA ASP A 181 6.41 19.46 -7.42
C ASP A 181 7.12 18.09 -7.37
N ALA A 182 8.36 18.08 -6.86
CA ALA A 182 9.13 16.85 -6.67
C ALA A 182 8.45 15.86 -5.69
N GLY A 183 7.57 16.33 -4.82
CA GLY A 183 6.76 15.50 -3.94
C GLY A 183 5.68 14.69 -4.66
N GLU A 184 5.24 15.15 -5.84
CA GLU A 184 4.24 14.51 -6.70
C GLU A 184 4.86 13.64 -7.80
N ALA A 185 6.19 13.60 -7.89
CA ALA A 185 6.86 12.67 -8.79
C ALA A 185 6.47 11.24 -8.41
N LEU A 186 6.26 10.42 -9.43
CA LEU A 186 5.76 9.06 -9.30
C LEU A 186 6.88 8.06 -9.52
N ALA A 187 6.89 6.99 -8.73
CA ALA A 187 7.74 5.84 -8.91
C ALA A 187 6.92 4.55 -8.80
N LEU A 188 7.37 3.50 -9.49
CA LEU A 188 6.84 2.17 -9.33
C LEU A 188 7.48 1.53 -8.10
N VAL A 189 6.65 1.16 -7.13
CA VAL A 189 7.06 0.40 -5.94
C VAL A 189 6.44 -0.99 -6.05
N ARG A 190 7.29 -2.01 -6.02
CA ARG A 190 6.85 -3.40 -6.18
C ARG A 190 5.96 -3.78 -5.01
N LEU A 191 4.95 -4.60 -5.29
CA LEU A 191 3.98 -4.99 -4.26
C LEU A 191 4.65 -5.75 -3.09
N GLU A 192 5.69 -6.51 -3.38
CA GLU A 192 6.51 -7.22 -2.37
C GLU A 192 7.31 -6.29 -1.45
N ASP A 193 7.61 -5.08 -1.92
CA ASP A 193 8.36 -4.10 -1.13
C ASP A 193 7.45 -3.38 -0.14
N LEU A 194 6.14 -3.29 -0.40
CA LEU A 194 5.14 -2.64 0.47
C LEU A 194 4.99 -3.33 1.84
N PRO A 195 4.61 -2.60 2.90
CA PRO A 195 4.75 -3.04 4.29
C PRO A 195 3.91 -4.24 4.49
#